data_AF-A0A7Y8RP79-F1
#
_entry.id   AF-A0A7Y8RP79-F1
#
_cell.length_a   1.000
_cell.length_b   1.000
_cell.length_c   1.000
_cell.angle_alpha   90.00
_cell.angle_beta   90.00
_cell.angle_gamma   90.00
#
_symmetry.space_group_name_H-M   'P 1'
#
loop_
_entity.id
_entity.type
_entity.pdbx_description
1 polymer ?
#
loop_
_entity_poly.entity_id
_entity_poly.type
_entity_poly.pdbx_seq_one_letter_code
_entity_poly.pdbx_strand_id
1 'polypeptide(L)' 'MPDYLKARKLHLNGIIALMGDMKKLNAITNKDIKVETLTIDAIKAELHFIDLQLKRKNG' A
#
# COMPACT_ATOMS: atom_id res chain seq x y z
N MET A 1 -21.89 -2.58 10.16
CA MET A 1 -20.50 -3.09 10.18
C MET A 1 -19.65 -2.11 9.40
N PRO A 2 -18.56 -1.55 9.95
CA PRO A 2 -17.67 -0.68 9.18
C PRO A 2 -17.23 -1.43 7.94
N ASP A 3 -17.20 -0.75 6.79
CA ASP A 3 -16.83 -1.41 5.53
C ASP A 3 -15.35 -1.79 5.62
N TYR A 4 -15.09 -3.06 5.96
CA TYR A 4 -13.75 -3.60 6.22
C TYR A 4 -12.78 -3.25 5.08
N LEU A 5 -13.27 -3.28 3.84
CA LEU A 5 -12.52 -2.89 2.65
C LEU A 5 -12.06 -1.42 2.69
N LYS A 6 -12.91 -0.50 3.16
CA LYS A 6 -12.55 0.92 3.31
C LYS A 6 -11.52 1.11 4.42
N ALA A 7 -11.67 0.40 5.54
CA ALA A 7 -10.71 0.45 6.65
C ALA A 7 -9.34 -0.12 6.22
N ARG A 8 -9.32 -1.24 5.50
CA ARG A 8 -8.10 -1.85 4.97
C ARG A 8 -7.41 -0.95 3.94
N LYS A 9 -8.18 -0.35 3.02
CA LYS A 9 -7.65 0.63 2.04
C LYS A 9 -6.97 1.80 2.74
N LEU A 10 -7.60 2.37 3.76
CA LEU A 10 -7.04 3.49 4.53
C LEU A 10 -5.73 3.10 5.24
N HIS A 11 -5.71 1.93 5.88
CA HIS A 11 -4.51 1.44 6.57
C HIS A 11 -3.34 1.24 5.60
N LEU A 12 -3.57 0.60 4.45
CA LEU A 12 -2.55 0.36 3.43
C LEU A 12 -2.01 1.67 2.82
N ASN A 13 -2.88 2.67 2.60
CA ASN A 13 -2.44 4.00 2.17
C ASN A 13 -1.51 4.66 3.19
N GLY A 14 -1.78 4.50 4.48
CA GLY A 14 -0.89 4.96 5.55
C GLY A 14 0.47 4.28 5.52
N ILE A 15 0.50 2.96 5.30
CA ILE A 15 1.77 2.20 5.18
C ILE A 15 2.58 2.67 3.96
N ILE A 16 1.94 2.88 2.80
CA ILE A 16 2.64 3.37 1.59
C ILE A 16 3.28 4.73 1.81
N ALA A 17 2.60 5.64 2.53
CA ALA A 17 3.15 6.97 2.81
C ALA A 17 4.42 6.86 3.68
N LEU A 18 4.36 6.07 4.75
CA LEU A 18 5.51 5.80 5.62
C LEU A 18 6.67 5.13 4.88
N MET A 19 6.37 4.16 4.01
CA MET A 19 7.38 3.50 3.18
C MET A 19 8.01 4.44 2.15
N GLY A 20 7.26 5.43 1.63
CA GLY A 20 7.81 6.46 0.74
C GLY A 20 8.87 7.33 1.45
N ASP A 21 8.58 7.74 2.68
CA ASP A 21 9.51 8.51 3.50
C ASP A 21 10.74 7.67 3.90
N MET A 22 10.54 6.41 4.28
CA MET A 22 11.64 5.47 4.58
C MET A 22 12.51 5.20 3.35
N LYS A 23 11.91 5.02 2.17
CA LYS A 23 12.64 4.82 0.90
C LYS A 23 13.50 6.05 0.57
N LYS A 24 13.00 7.26 0.82
CA LYS A 24 13.78 8.50 0.66
C LYS A 24 14.97 8.54 1.62
N LEU A 25 14.80 8.09 2.86
CA LEU A 25 15.87 8.00 3.86
C LEU A 25 16.89 6.90 3.51
N ASN A 26 16.43 5.74 3.01
CA ASN A 26 17.27 4.60 2.66
C ASN A 26 18.00 4.78 1.32
N ALA A 27 17.47 5.60 0.39
CA ALA A 27 18.20 6.01 -0.80
C ALA A 27 19.48 6.79 -0.47
N ILE A 28 19.51 7.51 0.65
CA ILE A 28 20.72 8.19 1.16
C ILE A 28 21.71 7.15 1.76
N THR A 29 21.19 6.01 2.24
CA THR A 29 21.94 5.00 3.01
C THR A 29 22.31 3.74 2.21
N ASN A 30 21.91 3.65 0.93
CA ASN A 30 22.32 2.63 -0.05
C ASN A 30 22.16 1.16 0.40
N LYS A 31 21.10 0.84 1.16
CA LYS A 31 20.81 -0.50 1.70
C LYS A 31 19.50 -1.08 1.14
N ASP A 32 19.53 -2.38 0.78
CA ASP A 32 18.42 -3.33 0.54
C ASP A 32 17.09 -2.80 -0.06
N ILE A 33 17.18 -2.00 -1.12
CA ILE A 33 16.05 -1.36 -1.85
C ILE A 33 15.08 -2.40 -2.47
N LYS A 34 15.53 -3.64 -2.69
CA LYS A 34 14.78 -4.67 -3.42
C LYS A 34 13.58 -5.19 -2.63
N VAL A 35 13.76 -5.47 -1.34
CA VAL A 35 12.67 -5.97 -0.48
C VAL A 35 11.60 -4.89 -0.30
N GLU A 36 12.03 -3.65 -0.09
CA GLU A 36 11.14 -2.50 0.05
C GLU A 36 10.30 -2.26 -1.20
N THR A 37 10.93 -2.36 -2.38
CA THR A 37 10.23 -2.23 -3.67
C THR A 37 9.19 -3.33 -3.84
N LEU A 38 9.54 -4.58 -3.54
CA LEU A 38 8.60 -5.71 -3.58
C LEU A 38 7.44 -5.52 -2.59
N THR A 39 7.69 -5.01 -1.39
CA THR A 39 6.65 -4.72 -0.41
C THR A 39 5.72 -3.59 -0.87
N ILE A 40 6.26 -2.52 -1.47
CA ILE A 40 5.44 -1.45 -2.06
C ILE A 40 4.55 -1.99 -3.19
N ASP A 41 5.11 -2.83 -4.06
CA ASP A 41 4.37 -3.41 -5.18
C ASP A 41 3.25 -4.35 -4.70
N ALA A 42 3.50 -5.16 -3.67
CA ALA A 42 2.48 -5.99 -3.04
C ALA A 42 1.32 -5.15 -2.44
N ILE A 43 1.64 -4.05 -1.75
CA ILE A 43 0.62 -3.15 -1.19
C ILE A 43 -0.21 -2.50 -2.32
N LYS A 44 0.43 -2.06 -3.41
CA LYS A 44 -0.28 -1.52 -4.58
C LYS A 44 -1.21 -2.54 -5.22
N ALA A 45 -0.78 -3.80 -5.33
CA ALA A 45 -1.62 -4.87 -5.85
C ALA A 45 -2.84 -5.13 -4.95
N GLU A 46 -2.66 -5.11 -3.63
CA GLU A 46 -3.77 -5.25 -2.67
C GLU A 46 -4.74 -4.07 -2.78
N LEU A 47 -4.25 -2.83 -2.89
CA LEU A 47 -5.09 -1.64 -3.09
C LEU A 47 -5.91 -1.73 -4.39
N HIS A 48 -5.29 -2.16 -5.48
CA HIS A 48 -5.98 -2.36 -6.77
C HIS A 48 -7.09 -3.41 -6.66
N PHE A 49 -6.82 -4.52 -5.94
CA PHE A 49 -7.82 -5.55 -5.69
C PHE A 49 -8.99 -5.03 -4.83
N ILE A 50 -8.72 -4.25 -3.79
CA ILE A 50 -9.76 -3.64 -2.96
C ILE A 50 -10.63 -2.69 -3.79
N ASP A 51 -10.03 -1.91 -4.70
CA ASP A 51 -10.78 -1.00 -5.57
C ASP A 51 -11.69 -1.74 -6.55
N LEU A 52 -11.25 -2.88 -7.09
CA LEU A 52 -12.11 -3.75 -7.90
C LEU A 52 -13.29 -4.29 -7.09
N GLN A 53 -13.07 -4.72 -5.85
CA GLN A 53 -14.16 -5.19 -4.99
C GLN A 53 -15.17 -4.09 -4.62
N LEU A 54 -14.68 -2.89 -4.29
CA LEU A 54 -15.54 -1.75 -3.97
C LEU A 54 -16.37 -1.32 -5.18
N LYS A 55 -15.79 -1.33 -6.40
CA LYS A 55 -16.54 -1.07 -7.64
C LYS A 55 -17.64 -2.10 -7.87
N ARG A 56 -17.37 -3.39 -7.64
CA ARG A 56 -18.38 -4.47 -7.77
C ARG A 56 -19.50 -4.40 -6.74
N LYS A 57 -19.25 -3.84 -5.56
CA LYS A 57 -20.27 -3.65 -4.51
C LYS A 57 -21.21 -2.46 -4.79
N ASN A 58 -20.76 -1.51 -5.61
CA ASN A 58 -21.50 -0.29 -5.94
C ASN A 58 -22.31 -0.38 -7.25
N GLY A 59 -22.26 -1.50 -7.97
CA GLY A 59 -23.12 -1.81 -9.13
C GLY A 59 -24.07 -2.96 -8.80
#